data_AF-A7GY03-F1
#
_entry.id   AF-A7GY03-F1
#
_cell.length_a   1.000
_cell.length_b   1.000
_cell.length_c   1.000
_cell.angle_alpha   90.00
_cell.angle_beta   90.00
_cell.angle_gamma   90.00
#
_symmetry.space_group_name_H-M   'P 1'
#
loop_
_entity.id
_entity.type
_entity.pdbx_description
1 polymer ?
#
loop_
_entity_poly.entity_id
_entity_poly.type
_entity_poly.pdbx_seq_one_letter_code
_entity_poly.pdbx_strand_id
1 'polypeptide(L)'
;MQNPYINETASQSAPSAIDNAINNVAENLPFVPENFNAAGFVKGLLIGGIAAYVLTNPKAQECVFKAIVKGGALINAGIEELKERFEDVKAELEAQK
;
A
#
# COMPACT_ATOMS: atom_id res chain seq x y z
N MET A 1 1.64 -12.56 37.90
CA MET A 1 0.88 -11.29 37.86
C MET A 1 0.94 -10.80 36.42
N GLN A 2 -0.19 -10.87 35.70
CA GLN A 2 -0.28 -10.38 34.31
C GLN A 2 -0.47 -8.86 34.36
N ASN A 3 0.41 -8.10 33.72
CA ASN A 3 0.36 -6.64 33.76
C ASN A 3 -0.83 -6.12 32.92
N PRO A 4 -1.78 -5.36 33.49
CA PRO A 4 -2.98 -4.91 32.79
C PRO A 4 -2.74 -3.76 31.80
N TYR A 5 -1.53 -3.19 31.76
CA TYR A 5 -1.16 -2.10 30.85
C TYR A 5 -0.40 -2.57 29.60
N ILE A 6 -0.07 -3.86 29.50
CA ILE A 6 0.38 -4.45 28.23
C ILE A 6 -0.85 -4.90 27.45
N ASN A 7 -1.45 -3.95 26.73
CA ASN A 7 -2.41 -4.28 25.70
C ASN A 7 -1.62 -4.92 24.54
N GLU A 8 -1.55 -6.25 24.48
CA GLU A 8 -1.04 -7.02 23.34
C GLU A 8 -1.95 -6.92 22.09
N THR A 9 -2.49 -5.74 21.82
CA THR A 9 -2.89 -5.37 20.46
C THR A 9 -1.66 -4.98 19.65
N ALA A 10 -0.63 -5.85 19.67
CA ALA A 10 0.11 -6.06 18.45
C ALA A 10 -0.95 -6.39 17.40
N SER A 11 -1.01 -5.59 16.35
CA SER A 11 -2.08 -5.56 15.36
C SER A 11 -2.30 -6.93 14.73
N GLN A 12 -3.05 -7.80 15.40
CA GLN A 12 -3.58 -9.03 14.84
C GLN A 12 -4.74 -8.59 13.96
N SER A 13 -4.40 -8.16 12.75
CA SER A 13 -5.36 -8.06 11.67
C SER A 13 -6.03 -9.44 11.56
N ALA A 14 -7.30 -9.53 11.95
CA ALA A 14 -8.04 -10.77 11.85
C ALA A 14 -7.90 -11.30 10.41
N PRO A 15 -7.51 -12.58 10.22
CA PRO A 15 -7.29 -13.11 8.89
C PRO A 15 -8.59 -12.97 8.08
N SER A 16 -8.47 -12.42 6.88
CA SER A 16 -9.64 -12.16 6.04
C SER A 16 -10.33 -13.48 5.67
N ALA A 17 -11.64 -13.44 5.38
CA ALA A 17 -12.39 -14.65 5.00
C ALA A 17 -11.75 -15.40 3.81
N ILE A 18 -11.10 -14.66 2.91
CA ILE A 18 -10.34 -15.20 1.78
C ILE A 18 -9.08 -15.91 2.25
N ASP A 19 -8.34 -15.33 3.21
CA ASP A 19 -7.12 -15.95 3.75
C ASP A 19 -7.44 -17.29 4.43
N ASN A 20 -8.53 -17.34 5.21
CA ASN A 20 -8.97 -18.58 5.87
C ASN A 20 -9.39 -19.66 4.87
N ALA A 21 -10.09 -19.29 3.79
CA ALA A 21 -10.49 -20.24 2.75
C ALA A 21 -9.29 -20.81 1.99
N ILE A 22 -8.29 -19.97 1.65
CA ILE A 22 -7.08 -20.41 0.97
C ILE A 22 -6.28 -21.37 1.87
N ASN A 23 -6.13 -21.03 3.16
CA ASN A 23 -5.40 -21.88 4.11
C ASN A 23 -6.12 -23.22 4.34
N ASN A 24 -7.45 -23.24 4.49
CA ASN A 24 -8.22 -24.49 4.64
C ASN A 24 -8.09 -25.40 3.41
N VAL A 25 -8.11 -24.85 2.20
CA VAL A 25 -7.88 -25.63 0.98
C VAL A 25 -6.45 -26.16 0.94
N ALA A 26 -5.48 -25.35 1.35
CA ALA A 26 -4.06 -25.73 1.34
C ALA A 26 -3.73 -26.82 2.37
N GLU A 27 -4.36 -26.80 3.55
CA GLU A 27 -4.22 -27.86 4.57
C GLU A 27 -4.67 -29.25 4.06
N ASN A 28 -5.57 -29.30 3.08
CA ASN A 28 -6.07 -30.55 2.50
C ASN A 28 -5.18 -31.11 1.37
N LEU A 29 -4.07 -30.44 1.01
CA LEU A 29 -3.19 -30.87 -0.08
C LEU A 29 -1.99 -31.66 0.45
N PRO A 30 -1.72 -32.87 -0.06
CA PRO A 30 -0.68 -33.77 0.47
C PRO A 30 0.77 -33.27 0.28
N PHE A 31 0.96 -32.20 -0.48
CA PHE A 31 2.28 -31.60 -0.76
C PHE A 31 2.52 -30.28 -0.02
N VAL A 32 1.55 -29.79 0.75
CA VAL A 32 1.65 -28.53 1.49
C VAL A 32 1.95 -28.83 2.97
N PRO A 33 3.02 -28.28 3.57
CA PRO A 33 3.34 -28.51 4.98
C PRO A 33 2.26 -27.99 5.95
N GLU A 34 2.06 -28.69 7.08
CA GLU A 34 1.05 -28.38 8.13
C GLU A 34 1.13 -26.97 8.76
N ASN A 35 2.18 -26.20 8.50
CA ASN A 35 2.34 -24.83 9.01
C ASN A 35 2.58 -23.81 7.89
N PHE A 36 2.14 -24.12 6.67
CA PHE A 36 2.35 -23.27 5.52
C PHE A 36 1.31 -22.15 5.45
N ASN A 37 1.78 -20.89 5.42
CA ASN A 37 0.91 -19.74 5.19
C ASN A 37 0.58 -19.59 3.69
N ALA A 38 -0.38 -20.39 3.22
CA ALA A 38 -0.77 -20.43 1.82
C ALA A 38 -1.36 -19.10 1.33
N ALA A 39 -2.20 -18.46 2.15
CA ALA A 39 -2.75 -17.14 1.84
C ALA A 39 -1.65 -16.08 1.67
N GLY A 40 -0.68 -16.04 2.58
CA GLY A 40 0.49 -15.16 2.49
C GLY A 40 1.34 -15.45 1.26
N PHE A 41 1.55 -16.72 0.93
CA PHE A 41 2.27 -17.14 -0.27
C PHE A 41 1.56 -16.69 -1.55
N VAL A 42 0.26 -16.94 -1.69
CA VAL A 42 -0.53 -16.54 -2.88
C VAL A 42 -0.50 -15.02 -3.06
N LYS A 43 -0.64 -14.25 -1.97
CA LYS A 43 -0.52 -12.79 -2.01
C LYS A 43 0.88 -12.35 -2.42
N GLY A 44 1.91 -12.97 -1.86
CA GLY A 44 3.31 -12.72 -2.22
C GLY A 44 3.60 -13.04 -3.68
N LEU A 45 3.07 -14.16 -4.19
CA LEU A 45 3.20 -14.58 -5.58
C LEU A 45 2.49 -13.62 -6.53
N LEU A 46 1.30 -13.13 -6.17
CA LEU A 46 0.58 -12.14 -6.96
C LEU A 46 1.35 -10.82 -7.05
N ILE A 47 1.80 -10.29 -5.90
CA ILE A 47 2.60 -9.06 -5.84
C ILE A 47 3.92 -9.23 -6.60
N GLY A 48 4.62 -10.35 -6.35
CA GLY A 48 5.87 -10.69 -7.02
C GLY A 48 5.71 -10.87 -8.53
N GLY A 49 4.60 -11.48 -8.98
CA GLY A 49 4.28 -11.65 -10.39
C GLY A 49 4.04 -10.31 -11.09
N ILE A 50 3.31 -9.40 -10.46
CA ILE A 50 3.13 -8.03 -10.97
C ILE A 50 4.48 -7.31 -11.02
N ALA A 51 5.29 -7.38 -9.95
CA ALA A 51 6.60 -6.76 -9.92
C ALA A 51 7.53 -7.33 -11.00
N ALA A 52 7.57 -8.65 -11.19
CA ALA A 52 8.35 -9.30 -12.23
C ALA A 52 7.86 -8.93 -13.63
N TYR A 53 6.55 -8.83 -13.84
CA TYR A 53 5.98 -8.38 -15.11
C TYR A 53 6.39 -6.93 -15.42
N VAL A 54 6.31 -6.04 -14.42
CA VAL A 54 6.80 -4.67 -14.56
C VAL A 54 8.28 -4.65 -14.91
N LEU A 55 9.11 -5.43 -14.22
CA LEU A 55 10.55 -5.48 -14.45
C LEU A 55 10.94 -6.14 -15.78
N THR A 56 10.16 -7.08 -16.29
CA THR A 56 10.50 -7.81 -17.53
C THR A 56 9.96 -7.11 -18.77
N ASN A 57 8.88 -6.32 -18.64
CA ASN A 57 8.28 -5.64 -19.77
C ASN A 57 8.73 -4.16 -19.83
N PRO A 58 9.55 -3.76 -20.81
CA PRO A 58 10.04 -2.38 -20.92
C PRO A 58 8.90 -1.36 -21.07
N LYS A 59 7.76 -1.74 -21.66
CA LYS A 59 6.56 -0.88 -21.74
C LYS A 59 5.92 -0.66 -20.37
N ALA A 60 5.94 -1.69 -19.51
CA ALA A 60 5.43 -1.57 -18.15
C ALA A 60 6.37 -0.71 -17.29
N GLN A 61 7.69 -0.90 -17.40
CA GLN A 61 8.68 -0.02 -16.74
C GLN A 61 8.47 1.45 -17.14
N GLU A 62 8.34 1.72 -18.45
CA GLU A 62 8.13 3.06 -18.98
C GLU A 62 6.82 3.68 -18.46
N CYS A 63 5.75 2.88 -18.40
CA CYS A 63 4.46 3.31 -17.84
C CYS A 63 4.56 3.69 -16.37
N VAL A 64 5.18 2.84 -15.54
CA VAL A 64 5.38 3.09 -14.10
C VAL A 64 6.22 4.35 -13.90
N PHE A 65 7.33 4.51 -14.63
CA PHE A 65 8.18 5.68 -14.51
C PHE A 65 7.46 6.96 -14.95
N LYS A 66 6.69 6.91 -16.04
CA LYS A 66 5.84 8.02 -16.48
C LYS A 66 4.79 8.38 -15.44
N ALA A 67 4.16 7.40 -14.80
CA ALA A 67 3.18 7.64 -13.74
C ALA A 67 3.82 8.32 -12.54
N ILE A 68 5.01 7.89 -12.11
CA ILE A 68 5.76 8.52 -11.01
C ILE A 68 6.10 9.98 -11.36
N VAL A 69 6.68 10.22 -12.54
CA VAL A 69 7.06 11.57 -12.98
C VAL A 69 5.83 12.48 -13.12
N LYS A 70 4.74 11.98 -13.72
CA LYS A 70 3.48 12.74 -13.84
C LYS A 70 2.85 13.02 -12.47
N GLY A 71 2.88 12.06 -11.56
CA GLY A 71 2.39 12.24 -10.20
C GLY A 71 3.18 13.32 -9.45
N GLY A 72 4.51 13.29 -9.55
CA GLY A 72 5.37 14.33 -8.98
C GLY A 72 5.11 15.71 -9.59
N ALA A 73 4.90 15.78 -10.91
CA ALA A 73 4.54 17.02 -11.58
C ALA A 73 3.18 17.57 -11.12
N LEU A 74 2.18 16.70 -10.91
CA LEU A 74 0.86 17.11 -10.38
C LEU A 74 0.95 17.60 -8.92
N ILE A 75 1.77 16.97 -8.09
CA ILE A 75 2.01 17.43 -6.72
C ILE A 75 2.69 18.80 -6.74
N ASN A 76 3.72 19.00 -7.56
CA ASN A 76 4.39 20.29 -7.67
C ASN A 76 3.45 21.39 -8.17
N ALA A 77 2.68 21.12 -9.22
CA ALA A 77 1.70 22.07 -9.74
C ALA A 77 0.61 22.39 -8.69
N GLY A 78 0.13 21.38 -7.97
CA GLY A 78 -0.85 21.58 -6.90
C GLY A 78 -0.29 22.39 -5.73
N ILE A 79 0.98 22.18 -5.34
CA ILE A 79 1.65 23.00 -4.31
C ILE A 79 1.84 24.44 -4.80
N GLU A 80 2.12 24.64 -6.08
CA GLU A 80 2.30 25.97 -6.68
C GLU A 80 0.99 26.77 -6.67
N GLU A 81 -0.13 26.15 -7.07
CA GLU A 81 -1.47 26.75 -6.93
C GLU A 81 -1.86 26.98 -5.46
N LEU A 82 -1.53 26.05 -4.55
CA LEU A 82 -1.76 26.25 -3.12
C LEU A 82 -0.94 27.41 -2.55
N LYS A 83 0.28 27.63 -3.05
CA LYS A 83 1.15 28.72 -2.61
C LYS A 83 0.59 30.07 -3.04
N GLU A 84 0.12 30.20 -4.28
CA GLU A 84 -0.61 31.40 -4.72
C GLU A 84 -1.86 31.62 -3.86
N ARG A 85 -2.67 30.59 -3.63
CA ARG A 85 -3.88 30.70 -2.78
C ARG A 85 -3.54 31.11 -1.35
N PHE A 86 -2.42 30.65 -0.80
CA PHE A 86 -1.96 31.04 0.53
C PHE A 86 -1.46 32.49 0.56
N GLU A 87 -0.73 32.94 -0.46
CA GLU A 87 -0.31 34.34 -0.57
C GLU A 87 -1.52 35.27 -0.75
N ASP A 88 -2.49 34.89 -1.58
CA ASP A 88 -3.74 35.64 -1.76
C ASP A 88 -4.49 35.79 -0.44
N VAL A 89 -4.70 34.69 0.30
CA VAL A 89 -5.39 34.72 1.60
C VAL A 89 -4.59 35.50 2.65
N LYS A 90 -3.25 35.42 2.62
CA LYS A 90 -2.40 36.19 3.53
C LYS A 90 -2.48 37.69 3.24
N ALA A 91 -2.47 38.08 1.97
CA ALA A 91 -2.61 39.48 1.55
C ALA A 91 -4.00 40.03 1.90
N GLU A 92 -5.07 39.24 1.74
CA GLU A 92 -6.40 39.61 2.21
C GLU A 92 -6.44 39.80 3.73
N LEU A 93 -5.81 38.92 4.51
CA LEU A 93 -5.75 39.04 5.98
C LEU A 93 -4.91 40.24 6.44
N GLU A 94 -3.82 40.57 5.76
CA GLU A 94 -3.02 41.77 6.06
C GLU A 94 -3.72 43.06 5.62
N ALA A 95 -4.52 43.03 4.54
CA ALA A 95 -5.32 44.17 4.09
C ALA A 95 -6.59 44.40 4.95
N GLN A 96 -7.04 43.38 5.68
CA GLN A 96 -8.17 43.47 6.62
C GLN A 96 -7.77 43.99 8.02
N LYS A 97 -6.50 44.35 8.22
CA LYS A 97 -5.94 44.86 9.48
C LYS A 97 -5.72 46.37 9.43
#